data_AF-A0A085EXK8-F1
#
_entry.id   AF-A0A085EXK8-F1
#
_cell.length_a   1.000
_cell.length_b   1.000
_cell.length_c   1.000
_cell.angle_alpha   90.00
_cell.angle_beta   90.00
_cell.angle_gamma   90.00
#
_symmetry.space_group_name_H-M   'P 1'
#
loop_
_entity.id
_entity.type
_entity.pdbx_description
1 polymer ?
#
loop_
_entity_poly.entity_id
_entity_poly.type
_entity_poly.pdbx_seq_one_letter_code
_entity_poly.pdbx_strand_id
1 'polypeptide(L)'
;MPIRPTIPPTLDTDLRHYPWIVIRFRCNYCKRWADGGLAACAEKFGAAMTLGDLLEMFRGRCAWRAEIRKPQKYGFKCGGYCLDIGKTRPPDLPATMSGLTVIEGGRDDLLPAEPREIERRKRIGEE
;
A
#
# COMPACT_ATOMS: atom_id res chain seq x y z
N MET A 1 -14.96 17.86 7.43
CA MET A 1 -13.77 17.03 7.73
C MET A 1 -14.06 15.61 7.25
N PRO A 2 -13.19 14.94 6.48
CA PRO A 2 -13.43 13.55 6.13
C PRO A 2 -13.46 12.73 7.43
N ILE A 3 -14.57 12.02 7.64
CA ILE A 3 -14.81 11.20 8.82
C ILE A 3 -13.77 10.07 8.77
N ARG A 4 -12.71 10.18 9.60
CA ARG A 4 -11.80 9.06 9.79
C ARG A 4 -12.54 8.02 10.64
N PRO A 5 -12.66 6.77 10.18
CA PRO A 5 -13.21 5.72 11.02
C PRO A 5 -12.35 5.59 12.28
N THR A 6 -12.99 5.60 13.44
CA THR A 6 -12.32 5.43 14.74
C THR A 6 -11.87 3.98 14.96
N ILE A 7 -12.52 3.04 14.28
CA ILE A 7 -12.24 1.61 14.36
C ILE A 7 -11.69 1.17 13.00
N PRO A 8 -10.46 0.61 12.94
CA PRO A 8 -9.90 0.10 11.68
C PRO A 8 -10.65 -1.17 11.23
N PRO A 9 -10.79 -1.39 9.91
CA PRO A 9 -11.46 -2.57 9.41
C PRO A 9 -10.65 -3.84 9.71
N THR A 10 -11.36 -4.87 10.12
CA THR A 10 -10.89 -6.24 10.41
C THR A 10 -11.41 -7.22 9.36
N LEU A 11 -11.02 -8.50 9.44
CA LEU A 11 -11.55 -9.53 8.53
C LEU A 11 -13.06 -9.72 8.71
N ASP A 12 -13.55 -9.56 9.93
CA ASP A 12 -14.97 -9.71 10.29
C ASP A 12 -15.80 -8.46 9.95
N THR A 13 -15.20 -7.45 9.31
CA THR A 13 -15.91 -6.24 8.91
C THR A 13 -16.79 -6.52 7.70
N ASP A 14 -18.10 -6.35 7.87
CA ASP A 14 -19.08 -6.37 6.79
C ASP A 14 -18.87 -5.21 5.79
N LEU A 15 -19.28 -5.42 4.53
CA LEU A 15 -19.25 -4.37 3.51
C LEU A 15 -20.05 -3.10 3.90
N ARG A 16 -21.18 -3.23 4.61
CA ARG A 16 -21.95 -2.06 5.11
C ARG A 16 -21.16 -1.15 6.05
N HIS A 17 -20.23 -1.74 6.79
CA HIS A 17 -19.44 -1.03 7.81
C HIS A 17 -18.02 -0.74 7.32
N TYR A 18 -17.69 -1.14 6.10
CA TYR A 18 -16.40 -0.87 5.51
C TYR A 18 -16.28 0.62 5.18
N PRO A 19 -15.28 1.32 5.70
CA PRO A 19 -15.22 2.78 5.63
C PRO A 19 -14.75 3.33 4.29
N TRP A 20 -14.25 2.48 3.38
CA TRP A 20 -13.59 2.90 2.14
C TRP A 20 -14.43 2.54 0.91
N ILE A 21 -14.17 3.21 -0.22
CA ILE A 21 -14.92 2.99 -1.45
C ILE A 21 -14.31 1.84 -2.25
N VAL A 22 -13.01 1.61 -2.13
CA VAL A 22 -12.32 0.52 -2.83
C VAL A 22 -11.80 -0.54 -1.86
N ILE A 23 -11.98 -1.80 -2.23
CA ILE A 23 -11.44 -2.97 -1.54
C ILE A 23 -10.29 -3.52 -2.39
N ARG A 24 -9.10 -3.64 -1.79
CA ARG A 24 -7.88 -4.03 -2.53
C ARG A 24 -7.28 -5.30 -1.97
N PHE A 25 -7.19 -6.34 -2.80
CA PHE A 25 -6.57 -7.61 -2.47
C PHE A 25 -5.25 -7.79 -3.23
N ARG A 26 -4.22 -8.25 -2.53
CA ARG A 26 -2.91 -8.62 -3.11
C ARG A 26 -2.48 -9.98 -2.59
N CYS A 27 -1.44 -10.54 -3.20
CA CYS A 27 -0.79 -11.75 -2.75
C CYS A 27 0.73 -11.55 -2.77
N ASN A 28 1.43 -12.01 -1.74
CA ASN A 28 2.89 -11.90 -1.68
C ASN A 28 3.63 -12.84 -2.64
N TYR A 29 2.97 -13.89 -3.13
CA TYR A 29 3.62 -14.96 -3.91
C TYR A 29 3.15 -15.09 -5.35
N CYS A 30 1.93 -14.67 -5.68
CA CYS A 30 1.47 -14.65 -7.06
C CYS A 30 1.25 -13.21 -7.53
N LYS A 31 1.36 -12.98 -8.85
CA LYS A 31 1.15 -11.68 -9.47
C LYS A 31 -0.33 -11.24 -9.50
N ARG A 32 -1.23 -11.99 -8.87
CA ARG A 32 -2.65 -11.72 -8.90
C ARG A 32 -3.01 -10.64 -7.89
N TRP A 33 -3.87 -9.75 -8.34
CA TRP A 33 -4.47 -8.69 -7.56
C TRP A 33 -5.95 -8.58 -7.93
N ALA A 34 -6.74 -7.98 -7.05
CA ALA A 34 -8.13 -7.68 -7.32
C ALA A 34 -8.50 -6.39 -6.59
N ASP A 35 -8.96 -5.41 -7.35
CA ASP A 35 -9.51 -4.17 -6.83
C ASP A 35 -10.99 -4.13 -7.22
N GLY A 36 -11.85 -3.78 -6.26
CA GLY A 36 -13.30 -3.75 -6.46
C GLY A 36 -13.91 -2.57 -5.72
N GLY A 37 -14.87 -1.91 -6.35
CA GLY A 37 -15.67 -0.89 -5.69
C GLY A 37 -16.65 -1.51 -4.69
N LEU A 38 -16.78 -0.91 -3.51
CA LEU A 38 -17.63 -1.36 -2.41
C LEU A 38 -19.07 -1.59 -2.88
N ALA A 39 -19.64 -0.64 -3.63
CA ALA A 39 -21.00 -0.74 -4.14
C ALA A 39 -21.19 -1.97 -5.06
N ALA A 40 -20.26 -2.19 -6.00
CA ALA A 40 -20.31 -3.34 -6.90
C ALA A 40 -20.11 -4.67 -6.15
N CYS A 41 -19.24 -4.69 -5.13
CA CYS A 41 -19.06 -5.86 -4.27
C CYS A 41 -20.32 -6.14 -3.44
N ALA A 42 -20.95 -5.11 -2.87
CA ALA A 42 -22.15 -5.24 -2.05
C ALA A 42 -23.37 -5.66 -2.89
N GLU A 43 -23.50 -5.17 -4.12
CA GLU A 43 -24.53 -5.61 -5.07
C GLU A 43 -24.36 -7.09 -5.42
N LYS A 44 -23.13 -7.50 -5.73
CA LYS A 44 -22.84 -8.85 -6.21
C LYS A 44 -22.85 -9.93 -5.12
N PHE A 45 -22.34 -9.61 -3.93
CA PHE A 45 -22.12 -10.59 -2.85
C PHE A 45 -23.01 -10.34 -1.63
N GLY A 46 -23.74 -9.22 -1.60
CA GLY A 46 -24.54 -8.82 -0.45
C GLY A 46 -23.79 -7.91 0.50
N ALA A 47 -24.52 -7.02 1.15
CA ALA A 47 -23.97 -5.99 2.03
C ALA A 47 -23.48 -6.53 3.39
N ALA A 48 -24.00 -7.70 3.82
CA ALA A 48 -23.56 -8.40 5.02
C ALA A 48 -22.35 -9.33 4.79
N MET A 49 -21.80 -9.35 3.57
CA MET A 49 -20.59 -10.11 3.27
C MET A 49 -19.40 -9.51 4.03
N THR A 50 -18.53 -10.36 4.60
CA THR A 50 -17.34 -9.88 5.30
C THR A 50 -16.14 -9.72 4.36
N LEU A 51 -15.16 -8.89 4.75
CA LEU A 51 -13.87 -8.83 4.07
C LEU A 51 -13.13 -10.17 4.10
N GLY A 52 -13.31 -10.96 5.17
CA GLY A 52 -12.76 -12.30 5.32
C GLY A 52 -13.28 -13.26 4.27
N ASP A 53 -14.59 -13.25 4.02
CA ASP A 53 -15.22 -14.11 3.02
C ASP A 53 -14.77 -13.73 1.59
N LEU A 54 -14.72 -12.43 1.29
CA LEU A 54 -14.17 -11.94 0.02
C LEU A 54 -12.70 -12.33 -0.15
N LEU A 55 -11.91 -12.26 0.92
CA LEU A 55 -10.51 -12.66 0.90
C LEU A 55 -10.36 -14.17 0.67
N GLU A 56 -11.21 -15.00 1.25
CA GLU A 56 -11.17 -16.45 1.02
C GLU A 56 -11.55 -16.79 -0.42
N MET A 57 -12.56 -16.13 -0.99
CA MET A 57 -12.86 -16.25 -2.42
C MET A 57 -11.68 -15.82 -3.29
N PHE A 58 -10.98 -14.76 -2.91
CA PHE A 58 -9.77 -14.34 -3.59
C PHE A 58 -8.69 -15.43 -3.51
N ARG A 59 -8.42 -15.97 -2.31
CA ARG A 59 -7.43 -17.03 -2.06
C ARG A 59 -7.77 -18.36 -2.75
N GLY A 60 -9.05 -18.70 -2.90
CA GLY A 60 -9.53 -19.92 -3.55
C GLY A 60 -9.03 -20.09 -4.99
N ARG A 61 -8.78 -18.99 -5.68
CA ARG A 61 -8.22 -18.97 -7.05
C ARG A 61 -6.70 -18.79 -7.09
N CYS A 62 -5.98 -18.98 -5.97
CA CYS A 62 -4.53 -18.83 -5.92
C CYS A 62 -3.82 -20.15 -6.27
N ALA A 63 -2.84 -20.10 -7.17
CA ALA A 63 -2.02 -21.26 -7.51
C ALA A 63 -1.21 -21.81 -6.31
N TRP A 64 -0.90 -20.97 -5.31
CA TRP A 64 -0.17 -21.34 -4.10
C TRP A 64 -1.07 -21.82 -2.95
N ARG A 65 -2.36 -22.13 -3.21
CA ARG A 65 -3.27 -22.67 -2.19
C ARG A 65 -2.81 -24.07 -1.76
N ALA A 66 -2.82 -24.31 -0.45
CA ALA A 66 -2.31 -25.56 0.14
C ALA A 66 -3.11 -26.80 -0.27
N GLU A 67 -4.38 -26.67 -0.61
CA GLU A 67 -5.21 -27.80 -1.06
C GLU A 67 -4.85 -28.29 -2.46
N ILE A 68 -4.27 -27.42 -3.30
CA ILE A 68 -3.88 -27.77 -4.68
C ILE A 68 -2.50 -28.44 -4.70
N ARG A 69 -1.70 -28.30 -3.64
CA ARG A 69 -0.29 -28.70 -3.62
C ARG A 69 0.04 -29.52 -2.37
N LYS A 70 0.79 -30.61 -2.53
CA LYS A 70 1.30 -31.37 -1.38
C LYS A 70 2.03 -30.43 -0.41
N PRO A 71 1.70 -30.44 0.90
CA PRO A 71 2.36 -29.59 1.88
C PRO A 71 3.88 -29.85 1.87
N GLN A 72 4.66 -28.82 1.56
CA GLN A 72 6.12 -28.87 1.61
C GLN A 72 6.58 -28.08 2.84
N LYS A 73 7.58 -28.60 3.57
CA LYS A 73 8.14 -27.97 4.78
C LYS A 73 8.61 -26.52 4.53
N TYR A 74 9.13 -26.27 3.33
CA TYR A 74 9.59 -24.95 2.87
C TYR A 74 8.79 -24.44 1.67
N GLY A 75 7.58 -24.98 1.45
CA GLY A 75 6.74 -24.58 0.33
C GLY A 75 6.07 -23.24 0.55
N PHE A 76 5.95 -22.44 -0.51
CA PHE A 76 5.14 -21.23 -0.50
C PHE A 76 3.67 -21.59 -0.29
N LYS A 77 3.02 -20.88 0.65
CA LYS A 77 1.57 -20.92 0.86
C LYS A 77 0.94 -19.66 0.29
N CYS A 78 -0.36 -19.68 0.00
CA CYS A 78 -1.06 -18.48 -0.42
C CYS A 78 -0.87 -17.36 0.61
N GLY A 79 -0.29 -16.25 0.17
CA GLY A 79 -0.06 -15.05 0.98
C GLY A 79 -1.04 -13.95 0.62
N GLY A 80 -2.30 -14.32 0.32
CA GLY A 80 -3.34 -13.37 -0.05
C GLY A 80 -3.77 -12.53 1.15
N TYR A 81 -3.84 -11.21 1.00
CA TYR A 81 -4.25 -10.27 2.05
C TYR A 81 -5.03 -9.10 1.45
N CYS A 82 -5.86 -8.46 2.28
CA CYS A 82 -6.47 -7.17 1.97
C CYS A 82 -5.53 -6.06 2.45
N LEU A 83 -5.27 -5.07 1.60
CA LEU A 83 -4.33 -3.99 1.90
C LEU A 83 -4.83 -3.03 2.97
N ASP A 84 -6.14 -2.96 3.12
CA ASP A 84 -6.82 -1.89 3.84
C ASP A 84 -7.20 -2.32 5.26
N ILE A 85 -7.04 -3.60 5.59
CA ILE A 85 -7.19 -4.13 6.95
C ILE A 85 -6.20 -3.47 7.90
N GLY A 86 -6.69 -3.06 9.08
CA GLY A 86 -5.88 -2.42 10.12
C GLY A 86 -5.52 -0.96 9.83
N LYS A 87 -5.90 -0.40 8.67
CA LYS A 87 -5.59 0.98 8.32
C LYS A 87 -6.75 1.91 8.64
N THR A 88 -6.44 3.01 9.31
CA THR A 88 -7.39 4.12 9.59
C THR A 88 -7.31 5.25 8.57
N ARG A 89 -6.30 5.23 7.69
CA ARG A 89 -6.16 6.22 6.62
C ARG A 89 -6.92 5.76 5.37
N PRO A 90 -7.81 6.60 4.82
CA PRO A 90 -8.53 6.27 3.61
C PRO A 90 -7.57 6.03 2.45
N PRO A 91 -7.66 4.87 1.79
CA PRO A 91 -6.82 4.55 0.63
C PRO A 91 -7.18 5.36 -0.61
N ASP A 92 -8.40 5.91 -0.63
CA ASP A 92 -9.01 6.59 -1.77
C ASP A 92 -8.93 8.13 -1.63
N LEU A 93 -8.25 8.63 -0.60
CA LEU A 93 -8.09 10.08 -0.42
C LEU A 93 -7.07 10.63 -1.42
N PRO A 94 -7.37 11.69 -2.18
CA PRO A 94 -6.37 12.34 -3.02
C PRO A 94 -5.18 12.81 -2.18
N ALA A 95 -3.98 12.80 -2.76
CA ALA A 95 -2.74 13.11 -2.07
C ALA A 95 -2.78 14.48 -1.36
N THR A 96 -3.47 15.45 -1.95
CA THR A 96 -3.69 16.80 -1.39
C THR A 96 -4.44 16.80 -0.06
N MET A 97 -5.26 15.79 0.22
CA MET A 97 -6.03 15.65 1.47
C MET A 97 -5.35 14.72 2.49
N SER A 98 -4.27 14.03 2.11
CA SER A 98 -3.57 13.06 2.96
C SER A 98 -2.59 13.70 3.95
N GLY A 99 -2.42 15.02 3.90
CA GLY A 99 -1.43 15.79 4.66
C GLY A 99 -0.09 15.82 3.95
N LEU A 100 0.57 16.98 3.93
CA LEU A 100 1.93 17.11 3.41
C LEU A 100 2.89 16.36 4.34
N THR A 101 3.77 15.54 3.77
CA THR A 101 4.88 14.90 4.51
C THR A 101 6.16 15.64 4.15
N VAL A 102 6.88 16.16 5.15
CA VAL A 102 8.20 16.78 4.94
C VAL A 102 9.18 15.67 4.59
N ILE A 103 9.87 15.80 3.46
CA ILE A 103 10.97 14.93 3.07
C ILE A 103 12.26 15.64 3.51
N GLU A 104 13.00 15.05 4.44
CA GLU A 104 14.33 15.55 4.83
C GLU A 104 15.32 15.34 3.68
N GLY A 105 16.12 16.36 3.32
CA GLY A 105 17.01 16.31 2.14
C GLY A 105 16.39 16.95 0.89
N GLY A 106 15.97 18.22 1.00
CA GLY A 106 15.33 18.94 -0.09
C GLY A 106 16.28 19.29 -1.24
N ARG A 107 15.76 19.95 -2.28
CA ARG A 107 16.56 20.35 -3.46
C ARG A 107 17.81 21.18 -3.10
N ASP A 108 17.73 21.95 -2.02
CA ASP A 108 18.82 22.78 -1.52
C ASP A 108 19.93 21.95 -0.85
N ASP A 109 19.62 20.78 -0.30
CA ASP A 109 20.61 19.86 0.30
C ASP A 109 21.36 19.02 -0.75
N LEU A 110 20.88 19.01 -2.00
CA LEU A 110 21.50 18.32 -3.13
C LEU A 110 22.46 19.21 -3.91
N LEU A 111 22.53 20.52 -3.60
CA LEU A 111 23.48 21.40 -4.24
C LEU A 111 24.89 21.11 -3.69
N PRO A 112 25.87 20.74 -4.53
CA PRO A 112 27.24 20.64 -4.07
C PRO A 112 27.67 21.99 -3.49
N ALA A 113 28.34 21.96 -2.33
CA ALA A 113 28.90 23.16 -1.71
C ALA A 113 29.67 23.97 -2.76
N GLU A 114 29.49 25.29 -2.75
CA GLU A 114 30.09 26.18 -3.74
C GLU A 114 31.58 25.84 -3.92
N PRO A 115 32.08 25.76 -5.16
CA PRO A 115 33.46 25.41 -5.40
C PRO A 115 34.35 26.43 -4.69
N ARG A 116 35.18 25.95 -3.75
CA ARG A 116 36.13 26.80 -3.03
C ARG A 116 36.97 27.57 -4.05
N GLU A 117 37.07 28.88 -3.88
CA GLU A 117 37.97 29.72 -4.69
C GLU A 117 39.37 29.09 -4.69
N ILE A 118 39.80 28.65 -5.86
CA ILE A 118 41.15 28.13 -6.05
C ILE A 118 42.07 29.35 -5.97
N GLU A 119 42.76 29.53 -4.85
CA GLU A 119 43.86 30.48 -4.74
C GLU A 119 44.90 30.15 -5.82
N ARG A 120 44.89 30.93 -6.91
CA ARG A 120 45.95 30.89 -7.92
C ARG A 120 47.25 31.32 -7.26
N ARG A 121 48.12 30.36 -6.93
CA ARG A 121 49.51 30.64 -6.53
C ARG A 121 50.14 31.56 -7.57
N LYS A 122 50.48 32.79 -7.15
CA LYS A 122 51.30 33.70 -7.96
C LYS A 122 52.62 33.02 -8.27
N ARG A 123 52.98 32.97 -9.56
CA ARG A 123 54.34 32.61 -9.99
C ARG A 123 55.28 33.68 -9.47
N ILE A 124 56.28 33.27 -8.69
CA ILE A 124 57.40 34.13 -8.30
C ILE A 124 58.41 34.08 -9.44
N GLY A 125 58.68 35.24 -10.05
CA GLY A 125 59.79 35.46 -10.98
C GLY A 125 59.37 35.97 -12.35
N GLU A 126 59.33 37.29 -12.51
CA GLU A 126 59.76 37.97 -13.74
C GLU A 126 60.61 39.18 -13.30
N GLU A 127 61.88 39.15 -13.70
CA GLU A 127 62.86 40.24 -13.67
C GLU A 127 62.84 40.92 -15.04
#